data_AF-A0A3M6JUN5-F1
#
_entry.id   AF-A0A3M6JUN5-F1
#
_cell.length_a   1.000
_cell.length_b   1.000
_cell.length_c   1.000
_cell.angle_alpha   90.00
_cell.angle_beta   90.00
_cell.angle_gamma   90.00
#
_symmetry.space_group_name_H-M   'P 1'
#
loop_
_entity.id
_entity.type
_entity.pdbx_description
1 polymer ?
#
loop_
_entity_poly.entity_id
_entity_poly.type
_entity_poly.pdbx_seq_one_letter_code
_entity_poly.pdbx_strand_id
1 'polypeptide(L)'
;TDGCPDTIFGDYSAISPKYQSLDNDMDGIDDRWDQCLTERENYNGFLDFDGCPDVFGAESTVVPITDSDSDGYDDEVDSCPSEPETWNKYKDTDGCPDSLP
;
A
#
# COMPACT_ATOMS: atom_id res chain seq x y z
N THR A 1 37.06 20.78 -5.45
CA THR A 1 36.55 21.12 -4.12
C THR A 1 35.96 19.86 -3.57
N ASP A 2 36.75 19.11 -2.79
CA ASP A 2 36.27 17.89 -2.17
C ASP A 2 35.27 18.26 -1.06
N GLY A 3 34.18 17.50 -0.99
CA GLY A 3 32.99 17.82 -0.21
C GLY A 3 33.06 17.30 1.22
N CYS A 4 34.14 17.55 1.96
CA CYS A 4 34.21 17.28 3.40
C CYS A 4 34.69 18.53 4.15
N PRO A 5 34.06 18.93 5.28
CA PRO A 5 34.53 20.07 6.04
C PRO A 5 35.69 19.67 6.96
N ASP A 6 36.81 20.37 6.82
CA ASP A 6 37.97 20.28 7.71
C ASP A 6 37.62 20.69 9.15
N THR A 7 37.91 19.83 10.13
CA THR A 7 37.60 20.10 11.54
C THR A 7 38.75 20.85 12.21
N ILE A 8 38.55 22.13 12.54
CA ILE A 8 39.50 22.93 13.33
C ILE A 8 39.14 22.84 14.82
N PHE A 9 40.14 22.55 15.65
CA PHE A 9 39.98 22.35 17.09
C PHE A 9 39.77 23.68 17.81
N GLY A 10 38.55 23.92 18.29
CA GLY A 10 38.14 25.16 18.96
C GLY A 10 36.92 25.84 18.33
N ASP A 11 36.50 25.38 17.15
CA ASP A 11 35.30 25.88 16.48
C ASP A 11 34.08 25.06 16.90
N TYR A 12 33.09 25.71 17.48
CA TYR A 12 31.76 25.16 17.82
C TYR A 12 30.94 24.71 16.59
N SER A 13 31.56 24.66 15.40
CA SER A 13 31.05 24.05 14.16
C SER A 13 30.74 22.55 14.27
N ALA A 14 31.14 21.89 15.36
CA ALA A 14 30.77 20.49 15.65
C ALA A 14 29.39 20.35 16.31
N ILE A 15 28.72 21.45 16.67
CA ILE A 15 27.27 21.43 16.83
C ILE A 15 26.75 21.64 15.41
N SER A 16 26.63 20.56 14.64
CA SER A 16 25.71 20.60 13.50
C SER A 16 24.44 21.25 14.04
N PRO A 17 23.99 22.42 13.53
CA PRO A 17 22.61 22.76 13.75
C PRO A 17 21.92 21.56 13.13
N LYS A 18 21.34 20.68 13.95
CA LYS A 18 20.40 19.70 13.42
C LYS A 18 19.45 20.59 12.65
N TYR A 19 19.53 20.55 11.32
CA TYR A 19 18.56 21.19 10.48
C TYR A 19 17.28 20.47 10.84
N GLN A 20 16.58 21.04 11.80
CA GLN A 20 15.33 20.52 12.27
C GLN A 20 14.38 20.88 11.15
N SER A 21 13.98 19.86 10.43
CA SER A 21 12.93 19.96 9.43
C SER A 21 11.75 20.72 10.00
N LEU A 22 11.11 21.54 9.15
CA LEU A 22 9.84 22.13 9.52
C LEU A 22 8.82 20.98 9.62
N ASP A 23 8.03 21.01 10.68
CA ASP A 23 7.01 20.02 11.01
C ASP A 23 5.90 20.82 11.70
N ASN A 24 4.92 21.24 10.90
CA ASN A 24 3.97 22.29 11.24
C ASN A 24 2.90 21.83 12.25
N ASP A 25 2.49 20.56 12.21
CA ASP A 25 1.55 19.97 13.16
C ASP A 25 2.20 19.06 14.23
N MET A 26 3.53 18.94 14.16
CA MET A 26 4.39 18.27 15.13
C MET A 26 4.06 16.79 15.26
N ASP A 27 3.82 16.12 14.14
CA ASP A 27 3.56 14.69 14.10
C ASP A 27 4.84 13.85 13.90
N GLY A 28 5.95 14.48 13.52
CA GLY A 28 7.24 13.84 13.30
C GLY A 28 7.58 13.61 11.83
N ILE A 29 6.73 14.04 10.90
CA ILE A 29 6.94 14.03 9.46
C ILE A 29 7.36 15.44 9.03
N ASP A 30 8.31 15.52 8.09
CA ASP A 30 8.79 16.81 7.56
C ASP A 30 7.72 17.40 6.64
N ASP A 31 7.43 18.69 6.75
CA ASP A 31 6.49 19.42 5.87
C ASP A 31 6.73 19.18 4.36
N ARG A 32 7.94 18.82 3.95
CA ARG A 32 8.27 18.48 2.54
C ARG A 32 7.73 17.11 2.09
N TRP A 33 7.43 16.23 3.04
CA TRP A 33 6.91 14.87 2.84
C TRP A 33 5.52 14.68 3.45
N ASP A 34 5.06 15.62 4.26
CA ASP A 34 3.73 15.64 4.84
C ASP A 34 2.67 16.08 3.80
N GLN A 35 1.74 15.16 3.49
CA GLN A 35 0.62 15.44 2.59
C GLN A 35 -0.48 16.28 3.25
N CYS A 36 -0.59 16.25 4.58
CA CYS A 36 -1.58 16.96 5.37
C CYS A 36 -0.92 17.91 6.38
N LEU A 37 -0.21 18.92 5.88
CA LEU A 37 0.54 19.99 6.60
C LEU A 37 -0.01 20.54 7.94
N THR A 38 -1.29 20.37 8.24
CA THR A 38 -1.93 20.92 9.46
C THR A 38 -2.69 19.87 10.27
N GLU A 39 -2.68 18.61 9.85
CA GLU A 39 -3.43 17.51 10.43
C GLU A 39 -2.50 16.38 10.81
N ARG A 40 -2.15 16.33 12.10
CA ARG A 40 -1.22 15.35 12.64
C ARG A 40 -1.58 13.91 12.29
N GLU A 41 -0.59 13.17 11.80
CA GLU A 41 -0.62 11.73 11.56
C GLU A 41 -1.09 10.91 12.79
N ASN A 42 -1.79 9.81 12.52
CA ASN A 42 -2.38 8.95 13.54
C ASN A 42 -1.82 7.52 13.63
N TYR A 43 -0.61 7.20 13.15
CA TYR A 43 0.20 6.02 13.50
C TYR A 43 -0.59 4.74 13.87
N ASN A 44 -1.48 4.31 13.00
CA ASN A 44 -2.42 3.22 13.24
C ASN A 44 -2.06 1.91 12.50
N GLY A 45 -0.92 1.90 11.80
CA GLY A 45 -0.42 0.75 11.04
C GLY A 45 -0.87 0.73 9.58
N PHE A 46 -1.62 1.73 9.14
CA PHE A 46 -1.94 2.02 7.75
C PHE A 46 -1.32 3.36 7.40
N LEU A 47 -0.66 3.47 6.24
CA LEU A 47 -0.02 4.66 5.66
C LEU A 47 0.68 5.69 6.61
N ASP A 48 1.12 5.26 7.80
CA ASP A 48 1.83 5.99 8.88
C ASP A 48 2.98 6.98 8.52
N PHE A 49 3.39 7.08 7.26
CA PHE A 49 4.46 7.98 6.79
C PHE A 49 4.02 8.94 5.69
N ASP A 50 2.72 9.02 5.38
CA ASP A 50 2.18 9.93 4.38
C ASP A 50 1.79 11.31 4.96
N GLY A 51 1.72 11.42 6.29
CA GLY A 51 1.44 12.66 7.02
C GLY A 51 -0.05 12.96 7.18
N CYS A 52 -0.94 12.06 6.76
CA CYS A 52 -2.37 12.27 6.80
C CYS A 52 -3.06 11.31 7.79
N PRO A 53 -3.97 11.79 8.66
CA PRO A 53 -4.67 10.93 9.59
C PRO A 53 -5.48 9.85 8.86
N ASP A 54 -5.03 8.61 8.99
CA ASP A 54 -5.69 7.49 8.34
C ASP A 54 -6.98 7.12 9.06
N VAL A 55 -8.06 7.04 8.32
CA VAL A 55 -9.33 6.50 8.80
C VAL A 55 -9.62 5.23 8.04
N PHE A 56 -10.13 4.22 8.75
CA PHE A 56 -10.71 3.07 8.06
C PHE A 56 -11.79 3.59 7.11
N GLY A 57 -11.56 3.40 5.82
CA GLY A 57 -12.56 3.65 4.80
C GLY A 57 -13.83 2.87 5.11
N ALA A 58 -14.94 3.23 4.46
CA ALA A 58 -16.15 2.42 4.56
C ALA A 58 -15.82 0.98 4.16
N GLU A 59 -16.01 0.03 5.09
CA GLU A 59 -15.93 -1.40 4.80
C GLU A 59 -16.76 -1.70 3.55
N SER A 60 -16.19 -2.47 2.63
CA SER A 60 -16.92 -2.85 1.43
C SER A 60 -18.17 -3.64 1.84
N THR A 61 -19.35 -3.15 1.46
CA THR A 61 -20.59 -3.90 1.63
C THR A 61 -20.73 -5.03 0.61
N VAL A 62 -19.79 -5.14 -0.32
CA VAL A 62 -19.76 -6.21 -1.32
C VAL A 62 -19.25 -7.46 -0.61
N VAL A 63 -20.08 -8.50 -0.58
CA VAL A 63 -19.67 -9.83 -0.15
C VAL A 63 -18.49 -10.24 -1.04
N PRO A 64 -17.33 -10.63 -0.47
CA PRO A 64 -16.19 -11.04 -1.28
C PRO A 64 -16.62 -12.24 -2.13
N ILE A 65 -16.72 -12.01 -3.44
CA ILE A 65 -16.84 -13.07 -4.43
C ILE A 65 -15.48 -13.79 -4.47
N THR A 66 -15.50 -15.10 -4.24
CA THR A 66 -14.30 -15.94 -4.26
C THR A 66 -14.29 -16.70 -5.56
N ASP A 67 -13.14 -16.71 -6.23
CA ASP A 67 -12.85 -17.47 -7.43
C ASP A 67 -11.52 -18.19 -7.15
N SER A 68 -11.63 -19.43 -6.70
CA SER A 68 -10.56 -20.18 -6.05
C SER A 68 -9.51 -20.70 -7.03
N ASP A 69 -9.87 -20.95 -8.29
CA ASP A 69 -8.94 -21.36 -9.35
C ASP A 69 -8.64 -20.25 -10.38
N SER A 70 -9.27 -19.09 -10.22
CA SER A 70 -9.03 -17.87 -11.00
C SER A 70 -9.37 -18.01 -12.48
N ASP A 71 -10.41 -18.77 -12.80
CA ASP A 71 -10.88 -18.98 -14.16
C ASP A 71 -11.95 -17.96 -14.62
N GLY A 72 -12.45 -17.14 -13.69
CA GLY A 72 -13.44 -16.10 -13.91
C GLY A 72 -14.87 -16.45 -13.51
N TYR A 73 -15.12 -17.63 -12.95
CA TYR A 73 -16.39 -18.01 -12.33
C TYR A 73 -16.31 -17.89 -10.80
N ASP A 74 -17.36 -17.33 -10.18
CA ASP A 74 -17.43 -17.31 -8.72
C ASP A 74 -17.64 -18.75 -8.21
N ASP A 75 -16.98 -19.13 -7.11
CA ASP A 75 -17.07 -20.45 -6.47
C ASP A 75 -18.51 -20.91 -6.19
N GLU A 76 -19.45 -19.97 -6.02
CA GLU A 76 -20.87 -20.27 -5.79
C GLU A 76 -21.62 -20.71 -7.05
N VAL A 77 -21.13 -20.37 -8.23
CA VAL A 77 -21.74 -20.69 -9.54
C VAL A 77 -20.87 -21.60 -10.40
N ASP A 78 -19.61 -21.79 -10.02
CA ASP A 78 -18.68 -22.70 -10.64
C ASP A 78 -18.99 -24.17 -10.26
N SER A 79 -19.07 -25.04 -11.26
CA SER A 79 -19.28 -26.48 -11.05
C SER A 79 -18.00 -27.19 -10.59
N CYS A 80 -16.83 -26.61 -10.84
CA CYS A 80 -15.51 -27.12 -10.48
C CYS A 80 -14.63 -26.06 -9.78
N PRO A 81 -14.97 -25.56 -8.56
CA PRO A 81 -14.32 -24.41 -7.89
C PRO A 81 -12.82 -24.52 -7.53
N SER A 82 -12.12 -25.54 -8.00
CA SER A 82 -10.70 -25.75 -7.71
C SER A 82 -9.92 -26.17 -8.95
N GLU A 83 -10.57 -26.27 -10.09
CA GLU A 83 -10.04 -26.79 -11.33
C GLU A 83 -10.47 -25.85 -12.47
N PRO A 84 -9.54 -25.06 -13.03
CA PRO A 84 -9.90 -23.98 -13.93
C PRO A 84 -10.50 -24.47 -15.25
N GLU A 85 -11.51 -23.76 -15.75
CA GLU A 85 -12.15 -23.96 -17.05
C GLU A 85 -11.15 -24.06 -18.21
N THR A 86 -11.47 -24.94 -19.16
CA THR A 86 -10.74 -25.09 -20.42
C THR A 86 -11.53 -24.52 -21.58
N TRP A 87 -11.26 -23.25 -21.92
CA TRP A 87 -11.88 -22.50 -23.04
C TRP A 87 -11.63 -23.09 -24.44
N ASN A 88 -12.33 -24.18 -24.77
CA ASN A 88 -12.13 -24.98 -25.98
C ASN A 88 -13.37 -25.03 -26.89
N LYS A 89 -14.39 -24.21 -26.60
CA LYS A 89 -15.70 -24.13 -27.26
C LYS A 89 -16.62 -25.31 -26.99
N TYR A 90 -16.34 -26.08 -25.95
CA TYR A 90 -17.16 -27.18 -25.51
C TYR A 90 -17.38 -27.03 -24.01
N LYS A 91 -18.62 -26.63 -23.67
CA LYS A 91 -19.10 -26.44 -22.30
C LYS A 91 -18.38 -25.37 -21.47
N ASP A 92 -17.67 -24.44 -22.11
CA ASP A 92 -17.00 -23.25 -21.53
C ASP A 92 -17.84 -22.33 -20.58
N THR A 93 -19.09 -22.68 -20.24
CA THR A 93 -19.99 -21.93 -19.35
C THR A 93 -20.28 -22.63 -18.03
N ASP A 94 -19.71 -23.82 -17.78
CA ASP A 94 -19.94 -24.56 -16.54
C ASP A 94 -18.81 -24.44 -15.50
N GLY A 95 -17.67 -23.86 -15.90
CA GLY A 95 -16.52 -23.61 -15.03
C GLY A 95 -15.63 -24.85 -14.86
N CYS A 96 -15.87 -25.91 -15.64
CA CYS A 96 -15.15 -27.17 -15.50
C CYS A 96 -14.16 -27.41 -16.64
N PRO A 97 -13.00 -28.04 -16.37
CA PRO A 97 -12.08 -28.43 -17.42
C PRO A 97 -12.68 -29.55 -18.27
N ASP A 98 -12.96 -29.24 -19.53
CA ASP A 98 -13.50 -30.20 -20.49
C ASP A 98 -12.55 -30.52 -21.65
N SER A 99 -12.91 -31.57 -22.40
CA SER A 99 -12.20 -31.98 -23.62
C SER A 99 -13.19 -32.27 -24.75
N LEU A 100 -12.75 -32.01 -25.98
CA LEU A 100 -13.56 -32.33 -27.17
C LEU A 100 -13.78 -33.86 -27.27
N PRO A 101 -15.00 -34.30 -27.64
CA PRO A 101 -15.32 -35.72 -27.80
C PRO A 101 -14.62 -36.39 -28.99
#